data_AF-A0A449AD05-F1
#
_entry.id   AF-A0A449AD05-F1
#
_cell.length_a   1.000
_cell.length_b   1.000
_cell.length_c   1.000
_cell.angle_alpha   90.00
_cell.angle_beta   90.00
_cell.angle_gamma   90.00
#
_symmetry.space_group_name_H-M   'P 1'
#
loop_
_entity.id
_entity.type
_entity.pdbx_description
1 polymer ?
#
loop_
_entity_poly.entity_id
_entity_poly.type
_entity_poly.pdbx_seq_one_letter_code
_entity_poly.pdbx_strand_id
1 'polypeptide(L)'
;MTINHESAIKFWIETYGKKQEAWDFTGCKIVKAAYNDRNSNYGWNIDHIYPKSLGGTDNWDNLCICHILTNDEKSNKFPVFNSNNKTYQIKTITEDDNLEN
;
A
#
# COMPACT_ATOMS: atom_id res chain seq x y z
N MET A 1 12.06 -3.95 8.59
CA MET A 1 12.81 -4.11 7.31
C MET A 1 13.28 -2.74 6.85
N THR A 2 14.49 -2.59 6.33
CA THR A 2 14.87 -1.30 5.71
C THR A 2 14.17 -1.17 4.36
N ILE A 3 13.35 -0.12 4.20
CA ILE A 3 12.64 0.14 2.94
C ILE A 3 13.61 0.77 1.93
N ASN A 4 13.97 0.01 0.90
CA ASN A 4 14.79 0.42 -0.23
C ASN A 4 14.31 -0.27 -1.51
N HIS A 5 14.99 -0.03 -2.64
CA HIS A 5 14.61 -0.62 -3.92
C HIS A 5 14.61 -2.16 -3.88
N GLU A 6 15.64 -2.80 -3.32
CA GLU A 6 15.73 -4.26 -3.25
C GLU A 6 14.60 -4.86 -2.42
N SER A 7 14.36 -4.31 -1.23
CA SER A 7 13.29 -4.77 -0.34
C SER A 7 11.91 -4.57 -0.95
N ALA A 8 11.70 -3.47 -1.69
CA ALA A 8 10.45 -3.18 -2.37
C ALA A 8 10.20 -4.16 -3.53
N ILE A 9 11.22 -4.46 -4.34
CA ILE A 9 11.10 -5.45 -5.41
C ILE A 9 10.86 -6.84 -4.85
N LYS A 10 11.49 -7.20 -3.71
CA LYS A 10 11.17 -8.43 -3.00
C LYS A 10 9.71 -8.45 -2.57
N PHE A 11 9.22 -7.37 -1.95
CA PHE A 11 7.81 -7.25 -1.54
C PHE A 11 6.87 -7.42 -2.74
N TRP A 12 7.15 -6.78 -3.87
CA TRP A 12 6.39 -6.96 -5.10
C TRP A 12 6.31 -8.43 -5.54
N ILE A 13 7.44 -9.15 -5.49
CA ILE A 13 7.49 -10.56 -5.89
C ILE A 13 6.66 -11.43 -4.94
N GLU A 14 6.71 -11.18 -3.64
CA GLU A 14 5.87 -11.92 -2.67
C GLU A 14 4.37 -11.61 -2.84
N THR A 15 4.01 -10.35 -3.13
CA THR A 15 2.60 -9.93 -3.27
C THR A 15 1.98 -10.30 -4.62
N TYR A 16 2.71 -10.10 -5.72
CA TYR A 16 2.18 -10.20 -7.09
C TYR A 16 2.92 -11.22 -7.97
N GLY A 17 3.97 -11.87 -7.47
CA GLY A 17 4.76 -12.83 -8.22
C GLY A 17 5.56 -12.21 -9.36
N LYS A 18 5.52 -12.86 -10.53
CA LYS A 18 6.23 -12.42 -11.75
C LYS A 18 5.49 -11.35 -12.57
N LYS A 19 4.32 -10.88 -12.10
CA LYS A 19 3.53 -9.86 -12.79
C LYS A 19 4.33 -8.57 -12.92
N GLN A 20 4.20 -7.91 -14.08
CA GLN A 20 4.81 -6.59 -14.34
C GLN A 20 3.87 -5.43 -14.00
N GLU A 21 2.58 -5.72 -13.86
CA GLU A 21 1.54 -4.74 -13.58
C GLU A 21 0.60 -5.29 -12.51
N ALA A 22 0.06 -4.38 -11.69
CA ALA A 22 -0.96 -4.67 -10.69
C ALA A 22 -1.86 -3.44 -10.51
N TRP A 23 -2.84 -3.58 -9.62
CA TRP A 23 -3.69 -2.48 -9.17
C TRP A 23 -3.62 -2.40 -7.65
N ASP A 24 -3.55 -1.19 -7.14
CA ASP A 24 -3.60 -0.97 -5.69
C ASP A 24 -5.03 -1.08 -5.14
N PHE A 25 -5.17 -0.89 -3.83
CA PHE A 25 -6.47 -1.02 -3.13
C PHE A 25 -7.48 0.09 -3.47
N THR A 26 -7.09 1.15 -4.18
CA THR A 26 -8.01 2.21 -4.66
C THR A 26 -8.32 2.09 -6.15
N GLY A 27 -7.74 1.10 -6.83
CA GLY A 27 -7.94 0.81 -8.25
C GLY A 27 -6.96 1.52 -9.18
N CYS A 28 -5.89 2.13 -8.66
CA CYS A 28 -4.84 2.75 -9.47
C CYS A 28 -3.88 1.68 -10.02
N LYS A 29 -3.58 1.75 -11.32
CA LYS A 29 -2.61 0.86 -11.96
C LYS A 29 -1.19 1.20 -11.51
N ILE A 30 -0.41 0.19 -11.20
CA ILE A 30 1.00 0.28 -10.83
C ILE A 30 1.85 -0.64 -11.70
N VAL A 31 3.06 -0.18 -12.07
CA VAL A 31 3.99 -0.94 -12.93
C VAL A 31 5.26 -1.23 -12.15
N LYS A 32 5.69 -2.50 -12.12
CA LYS A 32 6.82 -2.98 -11.30
C LYS A 32 8.08 -2.12 -11.49
N ALA A 33 8.40 -1.75 -12.73
CA ALA A 33 9.58 -0.98 -13.07
C ALA A 33 9.54 0.50 -12.62
N ALA A 34 8.36 1.02 -12.22
CA ALA A 34 8.16 2.42 -11.83
C ALA A 34 8.25 2.65 -10.30
N TYR A 35 9.07 1.87 -9.60
CA TYR A 35 9.26 2.04 -8.16
C TYR A 35 9.83 3.42 -7.84
N ASN A 36 9.15 4.17 -6.96
CA ASN A 36 9.46 5.56 -6.56
C ASN A 36 9.54 6.57 -7.72
N ASP A 37 9.08 6.23 -8.92
CA ASP A 37 9.05 7.17 -10.04
C ASP A 37 7.82 8.07 -9.95
N ARG A 38 7.99 9.25 -9.32
CA ARG A 38 6.96 10.29 -9.21
C ARG A 38 6.58 10.94 -10.55
N ASN A 39 7.37 10.75 -11.61
CA ASN A 39 7.07 11.26 -12.94
C ASN A 39 6.25 10.25 -13.78
N SER A 40 6.09 9.01 -13.29
CA SER A 40 5.30 7.98 -13.96
C SER A 40 3.84 8.04 -13.52
N ASN A 41 2.94 7.91 -14.49
CA ASN A 41 1.49 7.71 -14.25
C ASN A 41 1.17 6.37 -13.57
N TYR A 42 2.17 5.52 -13.36
CA TYR A 42 2.05 4.19 -12.76
C TYR A 42 3.04 3.98 -11.60
N GLY A 43 3.59 5.09 -11.08
CA GLY A 43 4.56 5.09 -10.01
C GLY A 43 3.99 4.52 -8.72
N TRP A 44 4.78 3.72 -8.03
CA TRP A 44 4.36 3.07 -6.78
C TRP A 44 5.46 3.13 -5.72
N ASN A 45 5.05 3.03 -4.46
CA ASN A 45 5.95 2.92 -3.32
C ASN A 45 5.33 2.03 -2.23
N ILE A 46 6.01 1.93 -1.09
CA ILE A 46 5.51 1.20 0.07
C ILE A 46 4.88 2.20 1.04
N ASP A 47 3.63 1.95 1.43
CA ASP A 47 2.91 2.69 2.45
C ASP A 47 2.85 1.91 3.78
N HIS A 48 2.80 2.65 4.88
CA HIS A 48 2.55 2.12 6.21
C HIS A 48 1.04 2.13 6.49
N ILE A 49 0.44 0.94 6.59
CA ILE A 49 -1.00 0.77 6.86
C ILE A 49 -1.38 1.56 8.12
N TYR A 50 -0.71 1.25 9.24
CA TYR A 50 -0.69 2.10 10.43
C TYR A 50 0.48 3.10 10.32
N PRO A 51 0.21 4.42 10.26
CA PRO A 51 1.23 5.44 9.99
C PRO A 51 2.41 5.45 10.96
N LYS A 52 3.62 5.72 10.45
CA LYS A 52 4.82 5.89 11.29
C LYS A 52 4.67 6.97 12.35
N SER A 53 4.01 8.08 12.04
CA SER A 53 3.76 9.17 12.99
C SER A 53 2.89 8.75 14.19
N LEU A 54 2.20 7.61 14.08
CA LEU A 54 1.36 7.03 15.12
C LEU A 54 1.98 5.78 15.77
N GLY A 55 3.24 5.45 15.43
CA GLY A 55 3.94 4.28 15.96
C GLY A 55 3.96 3.06 15.04
N GLY A 56 3.56 3.20 13.77
CA GLY A 56 3.68 2.16 12.75
C GLY A 56 5.09 1.62 12.57
N THR A 57 5.21 0.30 12.43
CA THR A 57 6.48 -0.40 12.27
C THR A 57 6.83 -0.62 10.80
N ASP A 58 8.11 -0.91 10.52
CA ASP A 58 8.57 -1.36 9.20
C ASP A 58 8.48 -2.90 9.04
N ASN A 59 7.53 -3.53 9.73
CA ASN A 59 7.28 -4.97 9.61
C ASN A 59 6.31 -5.22 8.44
N TRP A 60 6.45 -6.38 7.80
CA TRP A 60 5.72 -6.71 6.57
C TRP A 60 4.20 -6.67 6.72
N ASP A 61 3.69 -6.99 7.90
CA ASP A 61 2.27 -6.95 8.26
C ASP A 61 1.69 -5.53 8.34
N ASN A 62 2.54 -4.51 8.49
CA ASN A 62 2.14 -3.10 8.50
C ASN A 62 2.44 -2.37 7.17
N LEU A 63 2.91 -3.07 6.15
CA LEU A 63 3.31 -2.46 4.88
C LEU A 63 2.35 -2.88 3.76
N CYS A 64 2.11 -1.99 2.80
CA CYS A 64 1.43 -2.35 1.57
C CYS A 64 2.07 -1.64 0.36
N ILE A 65 1.89 -2.25 -0.83
CA ILE A 65 2.27 -1.64 -2.10
C ILE A 65 1.08 -0.84 -2.63
N CYS A 66 1.28 0.43 -2.95
CA CYS A 66 0.23 1.26 -3.54
C CYS A 66 0.78 2.32 -4.50
N HIS A 67 -0.12 2.93 -5.26
CA HIS A 67 0.23 4.03 -6.14
C HIS A 67 0.71 5.23 -5.31
N ILE A 68 1.67 6.00 -5.84
CA ILE A 68 2.22 7.15 -5.09
C ILE A 68 1.14 8.16 -4.74
N LEU A 69 0.20 8.45 -5.65
CA LEU A 69 -0.91 9.36 -5.37
C LEU A 69 -1.83 8.82 -4.25
N THR A 70 -2.13 7.52 -4.26
CA THR A 70 -2.89 6.88 -3.18
C THR A 70 -2.18 7.05 -1.83
N ASN A 71 -0.86 6.84 -1.80
CA ASN A 71 -0.05 7.06 -0.59
C ASN A 71 -0.08 8.53 -0.15
N ASP A 72 0.11 9.48 -1.07
CA ASP A 72 0.08 10.91 -0.78
C ASP A 72 -1.31 11.36 -0.25
N GLU A 73 -2.39 10.82 -0.82
CA GLU A 73 -3.77 11.07 -0.38
C GLU A 73 -4.07 10.45 0.99
N LYS A 74 -3.60 9.22 1.26
CA LYS A 74 -3.73 8.57 2.56
C LYS A 74 -2.91 9.31 3.62
N SER A 75 -1.64 9.60 3.35
CA SER A 75 -0.72 10.24 4.29
C SER A 75 -0.76 9.54 5.67
N ASN A 76 -0.85 10.31 6.75
CA ASN A 76 -0.98 9.80 8.12
C ASN A 76 -2.43 9.54 8.55
N LYS A 77 -3.40 9.50 7.62
CA LYS A 77 -4.81 9.33 7.95
C LYS A 77 -5.09 7.86 8.27
N PHE A 78 -5.64 7.63 9.46
CA PHE A 78 -6.03 6.31 9.95
C PHE A 78 -7.18 6.49 10.97
N PRO A 79 -8.20 5.61 10.98
CA PRO A 79 -8.40 4.47 10.09
C PRO A 79 -9.07 4.83 8.75
N VAL A 80 -9.51 6.08 8.56
CA VAL A 80 -10.27 6.51 7.38
C VAL A 80 -9.49 7.52 6.56
N PHE A 81 -9.50 7.38 5.24
CA PHE A 81 -8.93 8.34 4.29
C PHE A 81 -9.79 8.44 3.03
N ASN A 82 -9.58 9.52 2.27
CA ASN A 82 -10.21 9.73 0.98
C ASN A 82 -9.18 9.60 -0.13
N SER A 83 -9.53 8.90 -1.20
CA SER A 83 -8.71 8.74 -2.40
C SER A 83 -9.63 8.51 -3.60
N ASN A 84 -9.28 9.03 -4.79
CA ASN A 84 -10.09 8.85 -6.00
C ASN A 84 -11.59 9.20 -5.81
N ASN A 85 -11.90 10.27 -5.07
CA ASN A 85 -13.26 10.69 -4.71
C ASN A 85 -14.10 9.64 -3.95
N LYS A 86 -13.46 8.68 -3.29
CA LYS A 86 -14.09 7.67 -2.44
C LYS A 86 -13.49 7.69 -1.04
N THR A 87 -14.28 7.27 -0.04
CA THR A 87 -13.83 7.09 1.34
C THR A 87 -13.51 5.62 1.58
N TYR A 88 -12.34 5.36 2.15
CA TYR A 88 -11.86 4.02 2.52
C TYR A 88 -11.66 3.95 4.04
N GLN A 89 -11.99 2.80 4.63
CA GLN A 89 -11.76 2.50 6.03
C GLN A 89 -10.86 1.27 6.15
N ILE A 90 -9.74 1.43 6.86
CA ILE A 90 -8.84 0.35 7.23
C ILE A 90 -9.45 -0.39 8.42
N LYS A 91 -9.58 -1.71 8.30
CA LYS A 91 -10.08 -2.59 9.36
C LYS A 91 -9.07 -3.70 9.62
N THR A 92 -8.81 -3.97 10.89
CA THR A 92 -8.19 -5.23 11.31
C THR A 92 -9.30 -6.26 11.33
N ILE A 93 -9.12 -7.36 10.63
CA ILE A 93 -10.06 -8.48 10.67
C ILE A 93 -9.63 -9.38 11.81
N THR A 94 -10.50 -9.59 12.81
CA THR A 94 -10.31 -10.60 13.84
C THR A 94 -11.07 -11.88 13.48
N GLU A 95 -10.77 -13.00 14.15
CA GLU A 95 -11.47 -14.27 13.89
C GLU A 95 -12.99 -14.16 14.09
N ASP A 96 -13.45 -13.26 14.97
CA ASP A 96 -14.86 -12.99 15.24
C ASP A 96 -15.58 -12.30 14.06
N ASP A 97 -14.87 -11.52 13.22
CA ASP A 97 -15.46 -10.82 12.07
C ASP A 97 -15.84 -11.77 10.91
N ASN A 98 -15.37 -13.02 10.93
CA ASN A 98 -15.65 -14.03 9.90
C ASN A 98 -16.90 -14.89 10.19
N LEU A 99 -17.56 -14.67 11.34
CA LEU A 99 -18.76 -15.42 11.74
C LEU A 99 -20.07 -14.76 11.31
N GLU A 100 -20.01 -13.56 10.72
CA GLU A 100 -21.16 -12.87 10.14
C GLU A 100 -21.11 -12.92 8.60
N ASN A 101 -21.30 -14.10 7.99
CA ASN A 101 -21.77 -14.26 6.60
C ASN A 101 -22.39 -15.64 6.37
#